data_AF-A0A089LVL4-F1
#
_entry.id   AF-A0A089LVL4-F1
#
_cell.length_a   1.000
_cell.length_b   1.000
_cell.length_c   1.000
_cell.angle_alpha   90.00
_cell.angle_beta   90.00
_cell.angle_gamma   90.00
#
_symmetry.space_group_name_H-M   'P 1'
#
loop_
_entity.id
_entity.type
_entity.pdbx_description
1 polymer ?
#
loop_
_entity_poly.entity_id
_entity_poly.type
_entity_poly.pdbx_seq_one_letter_code
_entity_poly.pdbx_strand_id
1 'polypeptide(L)'
;MKLQAAVLILLASAAVLTLACPSGASAAQSAVAAQPEITSAELKRDKPKPEHTADSGSRREKVSIVWNGKTLQSGQTSHIRNGVTFAPISLFSKLRGISVHWMEEESLARLWVDRGGVFDFKPGADYAEDMDRRYPLGAAITVSNGEIMLPLRFIAEMAGADCYWDREEHLVRIVQTKTAIASVPGTKARLYPMAEQDGEYKGITLEWNGKLKSYPDWVNPSNMESPPRLEDRDIDFDGRREAVVALNAGSGTGVYLEEIHVVDSLTYREIPVEDALQAVRSRIQSSVERSGGKLHIRVTAGGSAMDQTLYRSGNDGPDSSQSKELSFGSVIRYEIRDGALIALLAGSYGISDFVGEAEVRYVKQDGKYTARSVSFLFYDE
;
A
#
# COMPACT_ATOMS: atom_id res chain seq x y z
N MET A 1 -2.03 45.52 -19.33
CA MET A 1 -1.22 46.65 -19.85
C MET A 1 0.08 46.69 -19.05
N LYS A 2 1.24 46.63 -19.74
CA LYS A 2 2.65 46.55 -19.27
C LYS A 2 3.11 45.18 -18.76
N LEU A 3 4.26 44.59 -19.13
CA LEU A 3 5.22 44.69 -20.25
C LEU A 3 6.21 43.48 -20.01
N GLN A 4 6.48 42.59 -20.99
CA GLN A 4 7.79 42.28 -21.63
C GLN A 4 9.07 42.35 -20.74
N ALA A 5 10.16 41.56 -20.87
CA ALA A 5 10.64 40.48 -21.77
C ALA A 5 12.06 40.00 -21.30
N ALA A 6 12.67 39.09 -22.08
CA ALA A 6 14.08 38.59 -22.13
C ALA A 6 14.34 37.29 -21.34
N VAL A 7 14.66 36.11 -21.91
CA VAL A 7 15.60 35.65 -22.97
C VAL A 7 17.06 35.99 -22.69
N LEU A 8 17.85 34.97 -22.31
CA LEU A 8 19.28 34.91 -22.56
C LEU A 8 19.71 33.47 -22.88
N ILE A 9 20.23 33.29 -24.09
CA ILE A 9 20.89 32.09 -24.62
C ILE A 9 22.39 32.23 -24.33
N LEU A 10 23.04 31.15 -23.89
CA LEU A 10 24.49 31.00 -24.05
C LEU A 10 24.84 29.58 -24.50
N LEU A 11 25.31 29.50 -25.74
CA LEU A 11 26.06 28.40 -26.33
C LEU A 11 27.52 28.50 -25.89
N ALA A 12 28.14 27.37 -25.54
CA ALA A 12 29.59 27.21 -25.61
C ALA A 12 29.92 25.81 -26.15
N SER A 13 30.62 25.81 -27.28
CA SER A 13 31.16 24.66 -28.00
C SER A 13 32.61 24.38 -27.61
N ALA A 14 33.08 23.20 -28.05
CA ALA A 14 34.46 22.72 -28.21
C ALA A 14 35.05 21.98 -26.99
N ALA A 15 35.81 20.88 -27.12
CA ALA A 15 36.47 20.28 -28.28
C ALA A 15 36.65 18.77 -28.07
N VAL A 16 36.67 18.03 -29.19
CA VAL A 16 37.16 16.66 -29.30
C VAL A 16 38.69 16.70 -29.35
N LEU A 17 39.36 15.86 -28.56
CA LEU A 17 40.75 15.51 -28.78
C LEU A 17 40.92 13.99 -28.61
N THR A 18 40.96 13.29 -29.74
CA THR A 18 41.58 11.97 -29.87
C THR A 18 43.08 12.16 -29.95
N LEU A 19 43.87 11.38 -29.22
CA LEU A 19 45.24 11.05 -29.63
C LEU A 19 45.67 9.71 -29.01
N ALA A 20 46.42 8.99 -29.83
CA ALA A 20 46.71 7.58 -29.77
C ALA A 20 47.88 7.22 -28.84
N CYS A 21 47.96 5.90 -28.59
CA CYS A 21 49.06 5.15 -27.99
C CYS A 21 50.43 5.46 -28.64
N PRO A 22 51.55 5.17 -27.95
CA PRO A 22 52.23 3.92 -28.29
C PRO A 22 52.86 3.13 -27.12
N SER A 23 53.23 1.91 -27.50
CA SER A 23 53.76 0.75 -26.80
C SER A 23 55.18 0.83 -26.23
N GLY A 24 55.50 -0.10 -25.33
CA GLY A 24 56.85 -0.65 -25.06
C GLY A 24 57.01 -1.10 -23.60
N ALA A 25 56.68 -2.34 -23.23
CA ALA A 25 57.48 -3.58 -23.31
C ALA A 25 58.56 -3.76 -22.22
N SER A 26 58.34 -4.71 -21.30
CA SER A 26 59.32 -5.66 -20.73
C SER A 26 58.56 -6.56 -19.73
N ALA A 27 58.13 -7.78 -20.07
CA ALA A 27 58.90 -9.03 -20.15
C ALA A 27 59.54 -9.46 -18.81
N ALA A 28 58.89 -10.39 -18.12
CA ALA A 28 59.53 -11.51 -17.44
C ALA A 28 58.55 -12.70 -17.45
N GLN A 29 59.05 -13.80 -18.02
CA GLN A 29 58.39 -15.07 -18.29
C GLN A 29 58.84 -16.12 -17.25
N SER A 30 58.23 -17.31 -17.35
CA SER A 30 58.50 -18.59 -16.66
C SER A 30 57.75 -18.82 -15.35
N ALA A 31 57.11 -19.98 -15.12
CA ALA A 31 56.96 -21.18 -15.93
C ALA A 31 55.76 -22.00 -15.39
N VAL A 32 55.18 -22.78 -16.29
CA VAL A 32 54.12 -23.78 -16.09
C VAL A 32 54.65 -24.97 -15.29
N ALA A 33 53.85 -25.50 -14.37
CA ALA A 33 53.93 -26.91 -13.96
C ALA A 33 52.56 -27.45 -13.52
N ALA A 34 52.32 -28.69 -13.90
CA ALA A 34 51.06 -29.41 -14.00
C ALA A 34 50.32 -29.67 -12.68
N GLN A 35 48.99 -29.79 -12.81
CA GLN A 35 48.09 -30.43 -11.85
C GLN A 35 48.42 -31.92 -11.71
N PRO A 36 48.29 -32.53 -10.53
CA PRO A 36 48.13 -33.97 -10.43
C PRO A 36 46.65 -34.34 -10.55
N GLU A 37 46.35 -35.19 -11.52
CA GLU A 37 45.18 -36.06 -11.56
C GLU A 37 45.19 -36.95 -10.30
N ILE A 38 44.05 -37.02 -9.60
CA ILE A 38 43.85 -38.00 -8.52
C ILE A 38 42.85 -39.04 -9.03
N THR A 39 43.39 -40.24 -9.20
CA THR A 39 42.73 -41.48 -9.59
C THR A 39 41.76 -42.00 -8.54
N SER A 40 40.70 -42.63 -9.04
CA SER A 40 39.68 -43.38 -8.33
C SER A 40 40.23 -44.56 -7.51
N ALA A 41 40.51 -44.37 -6.22
CA ALA A 41 40.50 -45.43 -5.21
C ALA A 41 40.65 -44.83 -3.80
N GLU A 42 39.85 -45.36 -2.86
CA GLU A 42 40.03 -45.25 -1.40
C GLU A 42 39.72 -43.92 -0.71
N LEU A 43 38.44 -43.68 -0.45
CA LEU A 43 38.00 -43.18 0.86
C LEU A 43 36.71 -43.91 1.28
N LYS A 44 36.87 -45.10 1.89
CA LYS A 44 35.84 -45.71 2.72
C LYS A 44 35.89 -45.03 4.09
N ARG A 45 34.87 -44.23 4.42
CA ARG A 45 34.43 -43.93 5.79
C ARG A 45 32.96 -43.49 5.74
N ASP A 46 32.21 -43.96 6.73
CA ASP A 46 30.75 -44.09 6.81
C ASP A 46 29.88 -42.98 6.20
N LYS A 47 28.94 -43.40 5.34
CA LYS A 47 27.72 -42.65 5.03
C LYS A 47 26.62 -43.11 5.99
N PRO A 48 25.97 -42.24 6.79
CA PRO A 48 24.68 -42.59 7.35
C PRO A 48 23.63 -42.58 6.23
N LYS A 49 22.90 -43.70 6.16
CA LYS A 49 21.73 -44.00 5.31
C LYS A 49 20.66 -42.90 5.45
N PRO A 50 20.07 -42.37 4.37
CA PRO A 50 18.86 -41.57 4.48
C PRO A 50 17.68 -42.51 4.68
N GLU A 51 17.25 -42.69 5.92
CA GLU A 51 15.91 -43.18 6.20
C GLU A 51 14.92 -42.05 5.91
N HIS A 52 14.30 -42.12 4.73
CA HIS A 52 13.02 -41.50 4.47
C HIS A 52 11.97 -42.22 5.34
N THR A 53 11.82 -41.76 6.58
CA THR A 53 10.55 -41.86 7.29
C THR A 53 9.84 -40.54 7.09
N ALA A 54 8.70 -40.61 6.39
CA ALA A 54 7.71 -39.56 6.38
C ALA A 54 7.23 -39.34 7.82
N ASP A 55 7.70 -38.25 8.45
CA ASP A 55 7.12 -37.72 9.67
C ASP A 55 6.21 -36.55 9.29
N SER A 56 4.97 -36.86 8.92
CA SER A 56 3.88 -35.88 8.89
C SER A 56 3.37 -35.69 10.32
N GLY A 57 4.20 -35.04 11.15
CA GLY A 57 3.87 -34.60 12.48
C GLY A 57 4.27 -33.14 12.63
N SER A 58 3.28 -32.23 12.60
CA SER A 58 3.53 -30.81 12.89
C SER A 58 4.02 -30.66 14.34
N ARG A 59 5.34 -30.62 14.54
CA ARG A 59 5.96 -30.35 15.83
C ARG A 59 5.67 -28.90 16.22
N ARG A 60 4.75 -28.71 17.18
CA ARG A 60 4.43 -27.39 17.75
C ARG A 60 5.52 -27.00 18.74
N GLU A 61 6.43 -26.15 18.30
CA GLU A 61 7.46 -25.57 19.15
C GLU A 61 6.87 -24.43 19.99
N LYS A 62 7.03 -24.49 21.32
CA LYS A 62 6.53 -23.45 22.24
C LYS A 62 7.43 -22.21 22.16
N VAL A 63 6.81 -21.03 22.20
CA VAL A 63 7.51 -19.75 22.03
C VAL A 63 7.07 -18.74 23.08
N SER A 64 8.03 -18.00 23.61
CA SER A 64 7.77 -16.84 24.46
C SER A 64 7.72 -15.56 23.63
N ILE A 65 7.00 -14.55 24.09
CA ILE A 65 6.86 -13.25 23.38
C ILE A 65 7.22 -12.12 24.35
N VAL A 66 8.09 -11.22 23.89
CA VAL A 66 8.50 -10.01 24.60
C VAL A 66 8.15 -8.80 23.76
N TRP A 67 7.36 -7.87 24.30
CA TRP A 67 6.99 -6.62 23.63
C TRP A 67 7.61 -5.43 24.37
N ASN A 68 8.43 -4.64 23.69
CA ASN A 68 9.15 -3.49 24.25
C ASN A 68 9.87 -3.82 25.58
N GLY A 69 10.50 -5.00 25.63
CA GLY A 69 11.24 -5.48 26.81
C GLY A 69 10.37 -6.15 27.89
N LYS A 70 9.03 -6.14 27.76
CA LYS A 70 8.12 -6.81 28.70
C LYS A 70 7.67 -8.17 28.16
N THR A 71 7.90 -9.23 28.91
CA THR A 71 7.36 -10.56 28.59
C THR A 71 5.83 -10.56 28.67
N LEU A 72 5.18 -11.02 27.61
CA LEU A 72 3.75 -11.19 27.54
C LEU A 72 3.37 -12.58 28.04
N GLN A 73 2.42 -12.63 28.97
CA GLN A 73 1.91 -13.85 29.55
C GLN A 73 0.51 -14.14 29.02
N SER A 74 0.19 -15.39 28.75
CA SER A 74 -1.14 -15.86 28.33
C SER A 74 -1.40 -17.25 28.89
N GLY A 75 -2.68 -17.60 29.11
CA GLY A 75 -3.06 -18.95 29.57
C GLY A 75 -2.73 -20.04 28.55
N GLN A 76 -2.69 -19.67 27.26
CA GLN A 76 -2.30 -20.52 26.16
C GLN A 76 -0.92 -20.13 25.63
N THR A 77 -0.09 -21.13 25.28
CA THR A 77 1.26 -20.88 24.78
C THR A 77 1.26 -20.60 23.27
N SER A 78 2.01 -19.57 22.87
CA SER A 78 2.32 -19.31 21.47
C SER A 78 3.18 -20.43 20.88
N HIS A 79 3.05 -20.67 19.58
CA HIS A 79 3.80 -21.72 18.91
C HIS A 79 4.16 -21.39 17.47
N ILE A 80 5.15 -22.09 16.93
CA ILE A 80 5.50 -21.99 15.51
C ILE A 80 4.82 -23.12 14.74
N ARG A 81 4.21 -22.79 13.60
CA ARG A 81 3.73 -23.74 12.59
C ARG A 81 4.08 -23.25 11.21
N ASN A 82 4.69 -24.11 10.39
CA ASN A 82 5.12 -23.78 9.01
C ASN A 82 5.95 -22.47 8.94
N GLY A 83 6.82 -22.24 9.93
CA GLY A 83 7.63 -21.03 10.02
C GLY A 83 6.90 -19.76 10.48
N VAL A 84 5.59 -19.84 10.76
CA VAL A 84 4.79 -18.72 11.27
C VAL A 84 4.61 -18.86 12.78
N THR A 85 4.96 -17.82 13.54
CA THR A 85 4.66 -17.75 14.98
C THR A 85 3.21 -17.33 15.17
N PHE A 86 2.44 -18.22 15.79
CA PHE A 86 1.06 -17.97 16.17
C PHE A 86 0.97 -17.69 17.67
N ALA A 87 0.22 -16.66 18.04
CA ALA A 87 -0.06 -16.29 19.42
C ALA A 87 -1.57 -16.28 19.68
N PRO A 88 -2.01 -16.54 20.92
CA PRO A 88 -3.43 -16.51 21.27
C PRO A 88 -4.01 -15.10 21.18
N ILE A 89 -5.29 -14.96 20.80
CA ILE A 89 -6.00 -13.66 20.71
C ILE A 89 -5.85 -12.82 21.99
N SER A 90 -5.91 -13.46 23.18
CA SER A 90 -5.77 -12.79 24.48
C SER A 90 -4.41 -12.15 24.73
N LEU A 91 -3.39 -12.47 23.94
CA LEU A 91 -2.08 -11.84 24.03
C LEU A 91 -2.07 -10.48 23.32
N PHE A 92 -2.79 -10.34 22.21
CA PHE A 92 -2.81 -9.13 21.40
C PHE A 92 -3.64 -8.01 22.04
N SER A 93 -4.66 -8.34 22.84
CA SER A 93 -5.40 -7.34 23.64
C SER A 93 -4.54 -6.62 24.68
N LYS A 94 -3.30 -7.07 24.90
CA LYS A 94 -2.33 -6.45 25.82
C LYS A 94 -1.35 -5.53 25.10
N LEU A 95 -1.40 -5.47 23.77
CA LEU A 95 -0.52 -4.65 22.95
C LEU A 95 -1.07 -3.23 22.85
N ARG A 96 -0.19 -2.23 22.89
CA ARG A 96 -0.59 -0.83 22.73
C ARG A 96 -0.92 -0.57 21.26
N GLY A 97 -2.01 0.17 21.02
CA GLY A 97 -2.43 0.58 19.67
C GLY A 97 -3.18 -0.49 18.90
N ILE A 98 -3.59 -1.56 19.59
CA ILE A 98 -4.29 -2.71 19.03
C ILE A 98 -5.44 -3.08 19.95
N SER A 99 -6.63 -3.24 19.37
CA SER A 99 -7.76 -3.92 20.01
C SER A 99 -8.13 -5.13 19.17
N VAL A 100 -8.39 -6.27 19.80
CA VAL A 100 -8.80 -7.48 19.09
C VAL A 100 -9.96 -8.13 19.81
N HIS A 101 -10.99 -8.52 19.05
CA HIS A 101 -12.20 -9.14 19.59
C HIS A 101 -12.60 -10.32 18.72
N TRP A 102 -13.12 -11.36 19.37
CA TRP A 102 -13.82 -12.42 18.67
C TRP A 102 -15.25 -11.95 18.35
N MET A 103 -15.64 -12.09 17.10
CA MET A 103 -16.95 -11.74 16.57
C MET A 103 -17.73 -13.05 16.39
N GLU A 104 -18.64 -13.35 17.33
CA GLU A 104 -19.31 -14.65 17.41
C GLU A 104 -20.21 -14.91 16.19
N GLU A 105 -21.00 -13.92 15.77
CA GLU A 105 -21.94 -14.04 14.66
C GLU A 105 -21.23 -14.32 13.33
N GLU A 106 -20.11 -13.63 13.07
CA GLU A 106 -19.31 -13.80 11.87
C GLU A 106 -18.27 -14.94 11.98
N SER A 107 -18.07 -15.49 13.18
CA SER A 107 -17.09 -16.53 13.49
C SER A 107 -15.66 -16.16 13.05
N LEU A 108 -15.22 -14.95 13.38
CA LEU A 108 -13.89 -14.42 13.06
C LEU A 108 -13.31 -13.59 14.21
N ALA A 109 -11.98 -13.40 14.23
CA ALA A 109 -11.38 -12.38 15.07
C ALA A 109 -11.22 -11.09 14.27
N ARG A 110 -11.68 -9.96 14.83
CA ARG A 110 -11.53 -8.63 14.26
C ARG A 110 -10.49 -7.84 15.06
N LEU A 111 -9.56 -7.22 14.34
CA LEU A 111 -8.45 -6.44 14.84
C LEU A 111 -8.64 -4.98 14.43
N TRP A 112 -8.64 -4.07 15.39
CA TRP A 112 -8.57 -2.63 15.17
C TRP A 112 -7.17 -2.16 15.53
N VAL A 113 -6.52 -1.48 14.59
CA VAL A 113 -5.24 -0.84 14.82
C VAL A 113 -5.47 0.66 14.81
N ASP A 114 -5.13 1.32 15.92
CA ASP A 114 -5.36 2.76 16.18
C ASP A 114 -5.09 3.66 14.96
N ARG A 115 -4.10 3.33 14.13
CA ARG A 115 -3.71 4.07 12.93
C ARG A 115 -3.41 3.16 11.73
N GLY A 116 -3.98 1.96 11.72
CA GLY A 116 -3.65 0.91 10.74
C GLY A 116 -4.85 0.26 10.07
N GLY A 117 -6.08 0.58 10.48
CA GLY A 117 -7.30 0.04 9.89
C GLY A 117 -7.89 -1.13 10.68
N VAL A 118 -8.82 -1.84 10.04
CA VAL A 118 -9.55 -2.99 10.60
C VAL A 118 -9.27 -4.24 9.78
N PHE A 119 -8.93 -5.34 10.45
CA PHE A 119 -8.59 -6.61 9.80
C PHE A 119 -9.34 -7.77 10.43
N ASP A 120 -9.89 -8.62 9.58
CA ASP A 120 -10.61 -9.83 9.93
C ASP A 120 -9.75 -11.07 9.71
N PHE A 121 -9.82 -11.98 10.68
CA PHE A 121 -9.05 -13.22 10.74
C PHE A 121 -10.00 -14.39 10.95
N LYS A 122 -10.25 -15.15 9.88
CA LYS A 122 -11.16 -16.29 9.91
C LYS A 122 -10.40 -17.61 10.14
N PRO A 123 -10.83 -18.47 11.09
CA PRO A 123 -10.28 -19.81 11.23
C PRO A 123 -10.30 -20.59 9.90
N GLY A 124 -9.19 -21.27 9.60
CA GLY A 124 -8.99 -22.03 8.36
C GLY A 124 -8.44 -21.20 7.19
N ALA A 125 -8.61 -19.88 7.19
CA ALA A 125 -8.03 -19.01 6.17
C ALA A 125 -6.52 -18.83 6.39
N ASP A 126 -5.75 -18.77 5.31
CA ASP A 126 -4.32 -18.46 5.31
C ASP A 126 -4.03 -17.00 4.92
N TYR A 127 -5.06 -16.16 5.02
CA TYR A 127 -4.99 -14.72 4.80
C TYR A 127 -5.72 -13.97 5.93
N ALA A 128 -5.31 -12.74 6.17
CA ALA A 128 -6.13 -11.73 6.85
C ALA A 128 -6.84 -10.89 5.77
N GLU A 129 -7.99 -10.30 6.08
CA GLU A 129 -8.66 -9.41 5.14
C GLU A 129 -9.00 -8.08 5.79
N ASP A 130 -8.77 -6.97 5.09
CA ASP A 130 -9.47 -5.71 5.37
C ASP A 130 -10.71 -5.65 4.47
N MET A 131 -11.50 -4.56 4.54
CA MET A 131 -12.74 -4.44 3.76
C MET A 131 -12.56 -4.65 2.26
N ASP A 132 -11.36 -4.39 1.71
CA ASP A 132 -11.12 -4.36 0.28
C ASP A 132 -10.12 -5.43 -0.20
N ARG A 133 -9.30 -6.00 0.71
CA ARG A 133 -8.06 -6.72 0.35
C ARG A 133 -7.77 -7.91 1.24
N ARG A 134 -7.05 -8.87 0.68
CA ARG A 134 -6.51 -10.03 1.39
C ARG A 134 -4.98 -9.98 1.49
N TYR A 135 -4.47 -10.27 2.68
CA TYR A 135 -3.06 -10.32 3.02
C TYR A 135 -2.65 -11.76 3.35
N PRO A 136 -1.75 -12.38 2.58
CA PRO A 136 -1.31 -13.75 2.86
C PRO A 136 -0.51 -13.83 4.18
N LEU A 137 -0.81 -14.83 5.01
CA LEU A 137 -0.24 -15.02 6.34
C LEU A 137 0.82 -16.13 6.41
N GLY A 138 1.06 -16.84 5.30
CA GLY A 138 2.04 -17.93 5.18
C GLY A 138 1.60 -19.26 5.83
N ALA A 139 0.55 -19.25 6.66
CA ALA A 139 -0.08 -20.45 7.20
C ALA A 139 -1.53 -20.15 7.61
N ALA A 140 -2.40 -21.17 7.52
CA ALA A 140 -3.80 -21.07 7.93
C ALA A 140 -3.93 -20.69 9.42
N ILE A 141 -4.91 -19.85 9.75
CA ILE A 141 -5.32 -19.48 11.11
C ILE A 141 -6.02 -20.69 11.75
N THR A 142 -5.76 -20.98 13.02
CA THR A 142 -6.38 -22.12 13.70
C THR A 142 -6.87 -21.80 15.09
N VAL A 143 -7.84 -22.57 15.55
CA VAL A 143 -8.26 -22.60 16.94
C VAL A 143 -7.49 -23.70 17.66
N SER A 144 -6.95 -23.41 18.84
CA SER A 144 -6.31 -24.38 19.71
C SER A 144 -6.85 -24.17 21.11
N ASN A 145 -7.28 -25.24 21.80
CA ASN A 145 -7.91 -25.20 23.13
C ASN A 145 -9.04 -24.15 23.26
N GLY A 146 -9.85 -23.96 22.22
CA GLY A 146 -10.96 -22.99 22.23
C GLY A 146 -10.54 -21.54 21.99
N GLU A 147 -9.26 -21.25 21.78
CA GLU A 147 -8.77 -19.91 21.50
C GLU A 147 -8.20 -19.82 20.07
N ILE A 148 -8.58 -18.77 19.34
CA ILE A 148 -8.03 -18.50 18.02
C ILE A 148 -6.57 -18.05 18.13
N MET A 149 -5.75 -18.60 17.23
CA MET A 149 -4.32 -18.36 17.15
C MET A 149 -4.02 -17.49 15.94
N LEU A 150 -3.48 -16.30 16.17
CA LEU A 150 -3.27 -15.28 15.14
C LEU A 150 -1.79 -15.11 14.81
N PRO A 151 -1.45 -14.73 13.57
CA PRO A 151 -0.07 -14.53 13.11
C PRO A 151 0.58 -13.34 13.82
N LEU A 152 1.53 -13.62 14.72
CA LEU A 152 2.16 -12.61 15.58
C LEU A 152 2.86 -11.51 14.78
N ARG A 153 3.63 -11.91 13.76
CA ARG A 153 4.42 -10.97 12.96
C ARG A 153 3.53 -9.99 12.20
N PHE A 154 2.48 -10.51 11.54
CA PHE A 154 1.54 -9.67 10.79
C PHE A 154 0.92 -8.58 11.67
N ILE A 155 0.40 -8.97 12.84
CA ILE A 155 -0.25 -8.03 13.76
C ILE A 155 0.75 -7.01 14.32
N ALA A 156 1.96 -7.45 14.66
CA ALA A 156 3.01 -6.55 15.12
C ALA A 156 3.44 -5.54 14.04
N GLU A 157 3.60 -6.00 12.79
CA GLU A 157 3.95 -5.13 11.66
C GLU A 157 2.85 -4.10 11.36
N MET A 158 1.58 -4.50 11.45
CA MET A 158 0.45 -3.58 11.34
C MET A 158 0.46 -2.51 12.44
N ALA A 159 0.90 -2.87 13.65
CA ALA A 159 1.11 -1.92 14.74
C ALA A 159 2.40 -1.09 14.58
N GLY A 160 3.13 -1.21 13.46
CA GLY A 160 4.38 -0.49 13.21
C GLY A 160 5.56 -0.99 14.06
N ALA A 161 5.51 -2.24 14.52
CA ALA A 161 6.56 -2.86 15.32
C ALA A 161 7.39 -3.86 14.51
N ASP A 162 8.67 -3.96 14.84
CA ASP A 162 9.60 -4.95 14.29
C ASP A 162 9.61 -6.23 15.13
N CYS A 163 9.65 -7.38 14.47
CA CYS A 163 9.74 -8.69 15.12
C CYS A 163 11.11 -9.34 14.86
N TYR A 164 11.74 -9.80 15.93
CA TYR A 164 13.01 -10.50 15.91
C TYR A 164 12.83 -11.89 16.55
N TRP A 165 13.33 -12.93 15.87
CA TRP A 165 13.36 -14.28 16.42
C TRP A 165 14.71 -14.54 17.08
N ASP A 166 14.67 -14.90 18.35
CA ASP A 166 15.82 -15.41 19.09
C ASP A 166 15.72 -16.94 19.14
N ARG A 167 16.63 -17.60 18.43
CA ARG A 167 16.64 -19.05 18.27
C ARG A 167 17.13 -19.78 19.51
N GLU A 168 18.06 -19.19 20.26
CA GLU A 168 18.65 -19.83 21.43
C GLU A 168 17.65 -19.79 22.59
N GLU A 169 16.98 -18.66 22.76
CA GLU A 169 16.01 -18.43 23.84
C GLU A 169 14.57 -18.86 23.47
N HIS A 170 14.34 -19.34 22.24
CA HIS A 170 13.02 -19.66 21.69
C HIS A 170 11.99 -18.53 21.92
N LEU A 171 12.41 -17.30 21.62
CA LEU A 171 11.74 -16.06 22.01
C LEU A 171 11.51 -15.17 20.79
N VAL A 172 10.29 -14.63 20.65
CA VAL A 172 10.03 -13.50 19.73
C VAL A 172 10.13 -12.19 20.51
N ARG A 173 11.05 -11.33 20.09
CA ARG A 173 11.18 -9.95 20.59
C ARG A 173 10.51 -9.00 19.61
N ILE A 174 9.58 -8.19 20.11
CA ILE A 174 8.86 -7.19 19.37
C ILE A 174 9.27 -5.81 19.89
N VAL A 175 9.69 -4.94 18.98
CA VAL A 175 10.22 -3.62 19.30
C VAL A 175 9.47 -2.57 18.49
N GLN A 176 8.91 -1.58 19.17
CA GLN A 176 8.24 -0.44 18.57
C GLN A 176 8.92 0.83 19.11
N THR A 177 9.77 1.45 18.31
CA THR A 177 10.49 2.69 18.69
C THR A 177 9.74 3.95 18.29
N LYS A 178 8.85 3.85 17.31
CA LYS A 178 8.04 4.95 16.78
C LYS A 178 6.65 4.44 16.43
N THR A 179 5.65 5.29 16.55
CA THR A 179 4.29 4.98 16.11
C THR A 179 4.17 5.25 14.63
N ALA A 180 4.07 4.20 13.83
CA ALA A 180 3.74 4.34 12.41
C ALA A 180 2.29 4.82 12.24
N ILE A 181 2.04 5.62 11.21
CA ILE A 181 0.70 6.08 10.81
C ILE A 181 0.17 5.33 9.57
N ALA A 182 1.02 4.53 8.92
CA ALA A 182 0.67 3.52 7.93
C ALA A 182 1.81 2.49 7.85
N SER A 183 1.50 1.23 7.53
CA SER A 183 2.50 0.16 7.34
C SER A 183 2.04 -0.82 6.26
N VAL A 184 2.99 -1.45 5.56
CA VAL A 184 2.69 -2.53 4.61
C VAL A 184 3.18 -3.87 5.19
N PRO A 185 2.27 -4.80 5.53
CA PRO A 185 2.63 -6.12 6.04
C PRO A 185 3.58 -6.90 5.14
N GLY A 186 4.47 -7.68 5.76
CA GLY A 186 5.48 -8.47 5.06
C GLY A 186 6.64 -7.64 4.51
N THR A 187 6.62 -6.33 4.71
CA THR A 187 7.67 -5.40 4.27
C THR A 187 8.18 -4.56 5.45
N LYS A 188 9.15 -3.69 5.19
CA LYS A 188 9.58 -2.64 6.14
C LYS A 188 9.05 -1.26 5.75
N ALA A 189 8.07 -1.19 4.85
CA ALA A 189 7.50 0.07 4.38
C ALA A 189 6.57 0.64 5.46
N ARG A 190 6.89 1.84 5.96
CA ARG A 190 6.13 2.52 7.03
C ARG A 190 6.12 4.03 6.82
N LEU A 191 5.06 4.68 7.27
CA LEU A 191 4.96 6.13 7.37
C LEU A 191 5.04 6.58 8.82
N TYR A 192 5.76 7.67 9.05
CA TYR A 192 5.86 8.34 10.36
C TYR A 192 5.61 9.85 10.20
N PRO A 193 4.86 10.48 11.11
CA PRO A 193 4.71 11.94 11.09
C PRO A 193 6.04 12.59 11.52
N MET A 194 6.38 13.73 10.91
CA MET A 194 7.50 14.56 11.38
C MET A 194 7.08 15.39 12.59
N ALA A 195 5.86 15.93 12.57
CA ALA A 195 5.22 16.61 13.68
C ALA A 195 3.71 16.36 13.65
N GLU A 196 3.05 16.53 14.79
CA GLU A 196 1.60 16.58 14.91
C GLU A 196 1.22 17.95 15.51
N GLN A 197 0.46 18.76 14.78
CA GLN A 197 0.07 20.10 15.17
C GLN A 197 -1.33 20.42 14.63
N ASP A 198 -2.18 21.04 15.46
CA ASP A 198 -3.52 21.51 15.06
C ASP A 198 -4.41 20.42 14.45
N GLY A 199 -4.28 19.17 14.92
CA GLY A 199 -5.05 18.03 14.43
C GLY A 199 -4.56 17.47 13.09
N GLU A 200 -3.33 17.80 12.68
CA GLU A 200 -2.72 17.34 11.44
C GLU A 200 -1.29 16.81 11.68
N TYR A 201 -0.92 15.78 10.95
CA TYR A 201 0.46 15.41 10.72
C TYR A 201 1.08 16.37 9.70
N LYS A 202 2.11 17.12 10.13
CA LYS A 202 2.86 18.05 9.28
C LYS A 202 4.17 17.41 8.87
N GLY A 203 4.32 17.13 7.58
CA GLY A 203 5.43 16.40 7.01
C GLY A 203 5.38 14.91 7.37
N ILE A 204 5.72 14.06 6.40
CA ILE A 204 5.66 12.60 6.55
C ILE A 204 7.01 11.99 6.15
N THR A 205 7.47 11.04 6.94
CA THR A 205 8.68 10.26 6.66
C THR A 205 8.31 8.86 6.23
N LEU A 206 8.75 8.48 5.03
CA LEU A 206 8.69 7.12 4.50
C LEU A 206 9.95 6.36 4.94
N GLU A 207 9.77 5.32 5.73
CA GLU A 207 10.74 4.24 5.88
C GLU A 207 10.46 3.21 4.78
N TRP A 208 11.42 2.96 3.89
CA TRP A 208 11.25 1.97 2.82
C TRP A 208 12.59 1.46 2.31
N ASN A 209 12.70 0.15 2.11
CA ASN A 209 13.94 -0.54 1.75
C ASN A 209 15.14 -0.18 2.66
N GLY A 210 14.88 0.00 3.95
CA GLY A 210 15.91 0.33 4.96
C GLY A 210 16.41 1.78 4.94
N LYS A 211 15.81 2.66 4.15
CA LYS A 211 16.10 4.10 4.16
C LYS A 211 14.91 4.88 4.70
N LEU A 212 15.21 6.04 5.28
CA LEU A 212 14.22 7.02 5.72
C LEU A 212 14.31 8.25 4.81
N LYS A 213 13.17 8.65 4.24
CA LYS A 213 13.04 9.87 3.43
C LYS A 213 11.86 10.68 3.93
N SER A 214 12.11 11.95 4.25
CA SER A 214 11.08 12.89 4.70
C SER A 214 10.56 13.75 3.55
N TYR A 215 9.25 13.98 3.55
CA TYR A 215 8.49 14.82 2.63
C TYR A 215 7.77 15.89 3.47
N PRO A 216 8.37 17.10 3.60
CA PRO A 216 7.85 18.14 4.48
C PRO A 216 6.46 18.67 4.08
N ASP A 217 6.14 18.62 2.78
CA ASP A 217 4.91 19.17 2.23
C ASP A 217 3.73 18.19 2.31
N TRP A 218 3.97 16.93 2.69
CA TRP A 218 2.92 15.94 2.88
C TRP A 218 2.18 16.21 4.19
N VAL A 219 0.86 16.31 4.11
CA VAL A 219 -0.02 16.61 5.24
C VAL A 219 -1.15 15.59 5.27
N ASN A 220 -1.54 15.17 6.48
CA ASN A 220 -2.69 14.32 6.68
C ASN A 220 -3.35 14.68 8.03
N PRO A 221 -4.69 14.74 8.15
CA PRO A 221 -5.35 14.83 9.44
C PRO A 221 -4.83 13.77 10.43
N SER A 222 -4.65 14.12 11.70
CA SER A 222 -4.14 13.17 12.70
C SER A 222 -5.20 12.25 13.31
N ASN A 223 -6.48 12.50 12.97
CA ASN A 223 -7.60 11.69 13.43
C ASN A 223 -7.57 10.26 12.83
N MET A 224 -8.15 9.31 13.57
CA MET A 224 -8.12 7.89 13.21
C MET A 224 -9.11 7.50 12.10
N GLU A 225 -10.06 8.37 11.76
CA GLU A 225 -11.08 8.13 10.72
C GLU A 225 -10.52 8.36 9.32
N SER A 226 -9.43 9.14 9.22
CA SER A 226 -8.79 9.53 7.98
C SER A 226 -7.29 9.14 7.95
N PRO A 227 -6.94 7.87 8.21
CA PRO A 227 -5.54 7.46 8.24
C PRO A 227 -4.94 7.48 6.82
N PRO A 228 -3.65 7.79 6.68
CA PRO A 228 -2.98 7.66 5.39
C PRO A 228 -2.90 6.17 5.00
N ARG A 229 -2.91 5.89 3.70
CA ARG A 229 -2.62 4.55 3.17
C ARG A 229 -1.24 4.51 2.54
N LEU A 230 -0.55 3.40 2.72
CA LEU A 230 0.72 3.09 2.08
C LEU A 230 0.61 1.74 1.39
N GLU A 231 1.12 1.68 0.17
CA GLU A 231 1.27 0.48 -0.64
C GLU A 231 2.70 0.37 -1.13
N ASP A 232 3.19 -0.87 -1.20
CA ASP A 232 4.47 -1.21 -1.82
C ASP A 232 4.13 -2.18 -2.96
N ARG A 233 4.12 -1.70 -4.21
CA ARG A 233 3.63 -2.48 -5.34
C ARG A 233 4.22 -1.99 -6.65
N ASP A 234 4.50 -2.92 -7.55
CA ASP A 234 4.87 -2.63 -8.93
C ASP A 234 3.59 -2.20 -9.68
N ILE A 235 3.44 -0.90 -9.92
CA ILE A 235 2.24 -0.32 -10.54
C ILE A 235 2.44 0.13 -11.99
N ASP A 236 3.65 -0.03 -12.53
CA ASP A 236 3.97 0.22 -13.93
C ASP A 236 4.45 -1.04 -14.69
N PHE A 237 4.53 -2.18 -13.99
CA PHE A 237 4.96 -3.49 -14.47
C PHE A 237 6.41 -3.52 -14.94
N ASP A 238 7.28 -2.67 -14.40
CA ASP A 238 8.71 -2.64 -14.73
C ASP A 238 9.55 -3.65 -13.91
N GLY A 239 8.92 -4.37 -12.99
CA GLY A 239 9.54 -5.33 -12.08
C GLY A 239 10.10 -4.72 -10.80
N ARG A 240 10.03 -3.39 -10.64
CA ARG A 240 10.32 -2.69 -9.39
C ARG A 240 9.02 -2.22 -8.77
N ARG A 241 9.02 -2.12 -7.44
CA ARG A 241 7.87 -1.66 -6.68
C ARG A 241 7.98 -0.16 -6.45
N GLU A 242 6.86 0.53 -6.48
CA GLU A 242 6.69 1.90 -6.02
C GLU A 242 6.10 1.91 -4.61
N ALA A 243 6.44 2.93 -3.83
CA ALA A 243 5.67 3.29 -2.66
C ALA A 243 4.54 4.23 -3.09
N VAL A 244 3.29 3.78 -2.96
CA VAL A 244 2.10 4.58 -3.30
C VAL A 244 1.42 5.00 -1.99
N VAL A 245 1.33 6.31 -1.78
CA VAL A 245 0.84 6.91 -0.55
C VAL A 245 -0.40 7.74 -0.86
N ALA A 246 -1.54 7.37 -0.27
CA ALA A 246 -2.76 8.18 -0.34
C ALA A 246 -2.95 8.90 0.99
N LEU A 247 -2.95 10.23 0.95
CA LEU A 247 -3.18 11.10 2.10
C LEU A 247 -4.57 11.70 2.01
N ASN A 248 -5.23 11.88 3.15
CA ASN A 248 -6.51 12.56 3.20
C ASN A 248 -6.30 14.07 3.11
N ALA A 249 -6.85 14.69 2.06
CA ALA A 249 -6.80 16.11 1.80
C ALA A 249 -8.10 16.85 2.19
N GLY A 250 -9.12 16.11 2.66
CA GLY A 250 -10.38 16.68 3.10
C GLY A 250 -11.45 15.61 3.33
N SER A 251 -12.26 15.76 4.38
CA SER A 251 -13.37 14.85 4.68
C SER A 251 -14.51 15.57 5.36
N GLY A 252 -15.74 15.12 5.10
CA GLY A 252 -16.97 15.66 5.67
C GLY A 252 -18.22 15.09 4.99
N THR A 253 -19.40 15.62 5.33
CA THR A 253 -20.65 15.21 4.70
C THR A 253 -20.62 15.52 3.21
N GLY A 254 -20.57 14.48 2.38
CA GLY A 254 -20.50 14.60 0.91
C GLY A 254 -19.11 15.00 0.38
N VAL A 255 -18.07 15.02 1.23
CA VAL A 255 -16.69 15.34 0.83
C VAL A 255 -15.74 14.26 1.29
N TYR A 256 -14.92 13.74 0.38
CA TYR A 256 -13.81 12.85 0.69
C TYR A 256 -12.72 12.99 -0.38
N LEU A 257 -11.61 13.63 -0.05
CA LEU A 257 -10.54 13.96 -0.98
C LEU A 257 -9.27 13.25 -0.56
N GLU A 258 -8.65 12.62 -1.54
CA GLU A 258 -7.31 12.05 -1.39
C GLU A 258 -6.30 12.78 -2.28
N GLU A 259 -5.10 12.94 -1.76
CA GLU A 259 -3.91 13.31 -2.51
C GLU A 259 -3.03 12.08 -2.65
N ILE A 260 -2.56 11.81 -3.88
CA ILE A 260 -1.76 10.64 -4.21
C ILE A 260 -0.30 11.04 -4.40
N HIS A 261 0.59 10.28 -3.76
CA HIS A 261 2.03 10.39 -3.96
C HIS A 261 2.58 9.04 -4.38
N VAL A 262 3.40 9.03 -5.43
CA VAL A 262 4.08 7.82 -5.91
C VAL A 262 5.58 8.04 -5.80
N VAL A 263 6.30 7.17 -5.10
CA VAL A 263 7.73 7.33 -4.84
C VAL A 263 8.52 6.23 -5.54
N ASP A 264 9.55 6.65 -6.28
CA ASP A 264 10.50 5.77 -6.96
C ASP A 264 11.45 5.05 -5.99
N SER A 265 11.61 3.73 -6.15
CA SER A 265 12.41 2.88 -5.24
C SER A 265 13.91 3.13 -5.24
N LEU A 266 14.45 3.72 -6.31
CA LEU A 266 15.89 3.96 -6.43
C LEU A 266 16.26 5.35 -5.91
N THR A 267 15.49 6.34 -6.34
CA THR A 267 15.78 7.75 -6.14
C THR A 267 15.09 8.35 -4.92
N TYR A 268 14.03 7.71 -4.41
CA TYR A 268 13.18 8.23 -3.33
C TYR A 268 12.64 9.63 -3.64
N ARG A 269 12.38 9.87 -4.93
CA ARG A 269 11.73 11.08 -5.42
C ARG A 269 10.30 10.74 -5.81
N GLU A 270 9.42 11.71 -5.64
CA GLU A 270 8.06 11.59 -6.15
C GLU A 270 8.06 11.56 -7.68
N ILE A 271 7.30 10.62 -8.22
CA ILE A 271 6.94 10.51 -9.62
C ILE A 271 5.65 11.33 -9.79
N PRO A 272 5.65 12.37 -10.62
CA PRO A 272 4.46 13.20 -10.80
C PRO A 272 3.26 12.39 -11.31
N VAL A 273 2.07 12.70 -10.81
CA VAL A 273 0.79 12.13 -11.26
C VAL A 273 -0.07 13.26 -11.83
N GLU A 274 -0.65 13.07 -13.02
CA GLU A 274 -1.62 14.02 -13.60
C GLU A 274 -2.81 14.18 -12.64
N ASP A 275 -3.28 15.42 -12.45
CA ASP A 275 -4.41 15.70 -11.58
C ASP A 275 -5.69 15.01 -12.08
N ALA A 276 -6.30 14.19 -11.23
CA ALA A 276 -7.45 13.38 -11.61
C ALA A 276 -8.67 14.23 -11.99
N LEU A 277 -8.89 15.34 -11.27
CA LEU A 277 -10.00 16.24 -11.52
C LEU A 277 -9.86 16.94 -12.88
N GLN A 278 -8.65 17.39 -13.23
CA GLN A 278 -8.32 17.93 -14.53
C GLN A 278 -8.48 16.86 -15.62
N ALA A 279 -8.04 15.63 -15.37
CA ALA A 279 -8.18 14.53 -16.31
C ALA A 279 -9.65 14.25 -16.64
N VAL A 280 -10.53 14.26 -15.63
CA VAL A 280 -11.98 14.12 -15.78
C VAL A 280 -12.58 15.30 -16.53
N ARG A 281 -12.34 16.54 -16.08
CA ARG A 281 -12.92 17.76 -16.69
C ARG A 281 -12.56 17.96 -18.16
N SER A 282 -11.43 17.43 -18.59
CA SER A 282 -10.97 17.52 -19.98
C SER A 282 -11.52 16.43 -20.90
N ARG A 283 -12.02 15.32 -20.34
CA ARG A 283 -12.36 14.09 -21.10
C ARG A 283 -13.80 13.62 -20.90
N ILE A 284 -14.52 14.17 -19.92
CA ILE A 284 -15.94 13.93 -19.68
C ILE A 284 -16.74 15.17 -20.04
N GLN A 285 -17.78 14.98 -20.84
CA GLN A 285 -18.82 15.96 -21.08
C GLN A 285 -20.13 15.43 -20.49
N SER A 286 -20.91 16.28 -19.85
CA SER A 286 -22.20 15.88 -19.29
C SER A 286 -23.26 16.93 -19.54
N SER A 287 -24.51 16.50 -19.60
CA SER A 287 -25.67 17.39 -19.65
C SER A 287 -26.79 16.84 -18.78
N VAL A 288 -27.45 17.73 -18.06
CA VAL A 288 -28.55 17.42 -17.15
C VAL A 288 -29.77 18.21 -17.57
N GLU A 289 -30.86 17.49 -17.86
CA GLU A 289 -32.15 18.06 -18.25
C GLU A 289 -33.24 17.60 -17.29
N ARG A 290 -33.98 18.56 -16.73
CA ARG A 290 -35.09 18.27 -15.83
C ARG A 290 -36.41 18.46 -16.57
N SER A 291 -37.26 17.42 -16.58
CA SER A 291 -38.59 17.47 -17.18
C SER A 291 -39.57 16.59 -16.43
N GLY A 292 -40.72 17.14 -16.03
CA GLY A 292 -41.83 16.36 -15.45
C GLY A 292 -41.47 15.51 -14.22
N GLY A 293 -40.62 16.01 -13.32
CA GLY A 293 -40.16 15.25 -12.13
C GLY A 293 -39.10 14.19 -12.44
N LYS A 294 -38.53 14.18 -13.65
CA LYS A 294 -37.42 13.32 -14.05
C LYS A 294 -36.18 14.14 -14.28
N LEU A 295 -35.04 13.53 -13.96
CA LEU A 295 -33.72 14.04 -14.26
C LEU A 295 -33.11 13.15 -15.35
N HIS A 296 -32.97 13.70 -16.56
CA HIS A 296 -32.31 13.04 -17.68
C HIS A 296 -30.84 13.48 -17.68
N ILE A 297 -29.94 12.54 -17.49
CA ILE A 297 -28.50 12.79 -17.43
C ILE A 297 -27.87 12.08 -18.60
N ARG A 298 -27.11 12.82 -19.41
CA ARG A 298 -26.26 12.28 -20.47
C ARG A 298 -24.81 12.53 -20.12
N VAL A 299 -23.98 11.52 -20.26
CA VAL A 299 -22.53 11.61 -20.07
C VAL A 299 -21.84 11.05 -21.30
N THR A 300 -20.83 11.75 -21.79
CA THR A 300 -19.91 11.29 -22.84
C THR A 300 -18.52 11.15 -22.25
N ALA A 301 -17.98 9.94 -22.26
CA ALA A 301 -16.65 9.61 -21.76
C ALA A 301 -16.02 8.54 -22.67
N GLY A 302 -14.71 8.64 -22.92
CA GLY A 302 -14.00 7.64 -23.75
C GLY A 302 -14.56 7.47 -25.17
N GLY A 303 -15.20 8.51 -25.73
CA GLY A 303 -15.85 8.45 -27.05
C GLY A 303 -17.21 7.76 -27.09
N SER A 304 -17.74 7.31 -25.95
CA SER A 304 -19.07 6.70 -25.83
C SER A 304 -20.02 7.62 -25.05
N ALA A 305 -21.27 7.69 -25.50
CA ALA A 305 -22.34 8.40 -24.79
C ALA A 305 -23.23 7.40 -24.04
N MET A 306 -23.65 7.79 -22.84
CA MET A 306 -24.53 7.01 -21.97
C MET A 306 -25.54 7.95 -21.32
N ASP A 307 -26.77 7.44 -21.13
CA ASP A 307 -27.90 8.20 -20.63
C ASP A 307 -28.55 7.45 -19.45
N GLN A 308 -28.94 8.16 -18.39
CA GLN A 308 -29.77 7.63 -17.30
C GLN A 308 -30.93 8.60 -17.01
N THR A 309 -32.07 8.04 -16.63
CA THR A 309 -33.23 8.83 -16.18
C THR A 309 -33.54 8.47 -14.74
N LEU A 310 -33.40 9.44 -13.84
CA LEU A 310 -33.69 9.26 -12.42
C LEU A 310 -35.06 9.88 -12.09
N TYR A 311 -35.84 9.20 -11.24
CA TYR A 311 -37.11 9.71 -10.75
C TYR A 311 -36.91 10.56 -9.50
N ARG A 312 -37.28 11.85 -9.56
CA ARG A 312 -37.18 12.80 -8.43
C ARG A 312 -38.57 13.34 -8.11
N SER A 313 -39.25 12.71 -7.16
CA SER A 313 -40.60 13.09 -6.75
C SER A 313 -40.58 14.26 -5.77
N GLY A 314 -40.88 15.47 -6.24
CA GLY A 314 -41.20 16.62 -5.38
C GLY A 314 -40.61 17.94 -5.86
N ASN A 315 -41.16 19.05 -5.33
CA ASN A 315 -40.42 20.30 -5.20
C ASN A 315 -39.20 19.99 -4.33
N ASP A 316 -38.09 19.62 -4.96
CA ASP A 316 -36.78 19.69 -4.34
C ASP A 316 -36.70 21.07 -3.67
N GLY A 317 -36.27 21.11 -2.42
CA GLY A 317 -36.20 22.36 -1.66
C GLY A 317 -35.39 23.46 -2.39
N PRO A 318 -35.20 24.64 -1.78
CA PRO A 318 -34.48 25.76 -2.41
C PRO A 318 -33.06 25.44 -2.92
N ASP A 319 -32.55 24.24 -2.64
CA ASP A 319 -31.28 23.66 -3.06
C ASP A 319 -31.36 22.80 -4.35
N SER A 320 -32.47 22.85 -5.11
CA SER A 320 -32.57 22.18 -6.40
C SER A 320 -31.52 22.75 -7.36
N SER A 321 -30.39 22.06 -7.50
CA SER A 321 -29.26 22.49 -8.33
C SER A 321 -29.77 22.85 -9.73
N GLN A 322 -29.62 24.11 -10.14
CA GLN A 322 -29.89 24.50 -11.54
C GLN A 322 -28.74 24.12 -12.48
N SER A 323 -27.79 23.30 -12.01
CA SER A 323 -26.67 22.87 -12.82
C SER A 323 -27.16 22.14 -14.06
N LYS A 324 -26.60 22.51 -15.21
CA LYS A 324 -26.86 21.83 -16.48
C LYS A 324 -25.87 20.70 -16.73
N GLU A 325 -24.92 20.49 -15.83
CA GLU A 325 -23.83 19.54 -15.97
C GLU A 325 -23.57 18.86 -14.61
N LEU A 326 -22.96 17.68 -14.63
CA LEU A 326 -22.45 17.04 -13.44
C LEU A 326 -21.23 17.78 -12.89
N SER A 327 -21.13 17.83 -11.57
CA SER A 327 -19.97 18.32 -10.85
C SER A 327 -19.06 17.16 -10.43
N PHE A 328 -17.76 17.40 -10.42
CA PHE A 328 -16.75 16.46 -9.96
C PHE A 328 -15.81 17.16 -8.98
N GLY A 329 -15.23 16.39 -8.06
CA GLY A 329 -14.18 16.84 -7.14
C GLY A 329 -14.62 17.02 -5.69
N SER A 330 -15.84 16.63 -5.32
CA SER A 330 -16.24 16.49 -3.90
C SER A 330 -15.81 15.16 -3.31
N VAL A 331 -15.77 14.10 -4.14
CA VAL A 331 -15.21 12.80 -3.78
C VAL A 331 -14.14 12.42 -4.79
N ILE A 332 -12.91 12.22 -4.31
CA ILE A 332 -11.76 11.74 -5.08
C ILE A 332 -11.06 10.66 -4.24
N ARG A 333 -10.98 9.45 -4.76
CA ARG A 333 -10.32 8.30 -4.13
C ARG A 333 -9.31 7.67 -5.06
N TYR A 334 -8.27 7.08 -4.51
CA TYR A 334 -7.26 6.33 -5.26
C TYR A 334 -7.18 4.89 -4.78
N GLU A 335 -7.06 3.99 -5.75
CA GLU A 335 -6.85 2.57 -5.50
C GLU A 335 -5.87 1.99 -6.53
N ILE A 336 -5.39 0.79 -6.23
CA ILE A 336 -4.60 0.00 -7.17
C ILE A 336 -5.46 -1.19 -7.59
N ARG A 337 -5.89 -1.19 -8.86
CA ARG A 337 -6.70 -2.25 -9.46
C ARG A 337 -5.94 -2.91 -10.59
N ASP A 338 -5.80 -4.23 -10.52
CA ASP A 338 -5.03 -5.04 -11.48
C ASP A 338 -3.61 -4.53 -11.70
N GLY A 339 -2.96 -4.02 -10.65
CA GLY A 339 -1.61 -3.45 -10.73
C GLY A 339 -1.53 -2.07 -11.38
N ALA A 340 -2.65 -1.40 -11.68
CA ALA A 340 -2.64 -0.02 -12.17
C ALA A 340 -3.16 0.95 -11.11
N LEU A 341 -2.58 2.15 -11.05
CA LEU A 341 -3.14 3.26 -10.28
C LEU A 341 -4.44 3.75 -10.93
N ILE A 342 -5.50 3.83 -10.13
CA ILE A 342 -6.83 4.29 -10.53
C ILE A 342 -7.26 5.44 -9.61
N ALA A 343 -7.84 6.49 -10.18
CA ALA A 343 -8.61 7.48 -9.41
C ALA A 343 -10.10 7.33 -9.69
N LEU A 344 -10.91 7.44 -8.65
CA LEU A 344 -12.37 7.36 -8.67
C LEU A 344 -12.94 8.70 -8.22
N LEU A 345 -13.76 9.32 -9.06
CA LEU A 345 -14.34 10.63 -8.81
C LEU A 345 -15.86 10.57 -8.91
N ALA A 346 -16.56 10.85 -7.81
CA ALA A 346 -18.02 10.83 -7.85
C ALA A 346 -18.55 12.02 -8.67
N GLY A 347 -19.48 11.72 -9.58
CA GLY A 347 -20.23 12.69 -10.35
C GLY A 347 -21.50 13.08 -9.59
N SER A 348 -21.65 14.35 -9.26
CA SER A 348 -22.80 14.85 -8.50
C SER A 348 -23.68 15.81 -9.29
N TYR A 349 -24.97 15.80 -8.98
CA TYR A 349 -25.92 16.82 -9.39
C TYR A 349 -26.30 17.69 -8.19
N GLY A 350 -25.55 18.77 -7.97
CA GLY A 350 -25.66 19.55 -6.72
C GLY A 350 -24.72 19.03 -5.63
N ILE A 351 -25.03 19.35 -4.36
CA ILE A 351 -24.07 19.21 -3.25
C ILE A 351 -23.89 17.75 -2.82
N SER A 352 -24.97 16.97 -2.76
CA SER A 352 -24.95 15.63 -2.16
C SER A 352 -25.59 14.53 -3.01
N ASP A 353 -26.02 14.87 -4.23
CA ASP A 353 -26.71 13.91 -5.09
C ASP A 353 -25.74 13.25 -6.07
N PHE A 354 -25.16 12.12 -5.67
CA PHE A 354 -24.20 11.38 -6.48
C PHE A 354 -24.90 10.38 -7.38
N VAL A 355 -24.66 10.48 -8.68
CA VAL A 355 -25.37 9.70 -9.71
C VAL A 355 -24.49 8.67 -10.40
N GLY A 356 -23.18 8.77 -10.21
CA GLY A 356 -22.21 7.85 -10.81
C GLY A 356 -20.78 8.22 -10.45
N GLU A 357 -19.84 7.56 -11.10
CA GLU A 357 -18.42 7.64 -10.83
C GLU A 357 -17.61 7.70 -12.13
N ALA A 358 -16.67 8.65 -12.19
CA ALA A 358 -15.63 8.70 -13.20
C ALA A 358 -14.42 7.88 -12.73
N GLU A 359 -13.93 7.00 -13.59
CA GLU A 359 -12.71 6.22 -13.37
C GLU A 359 -11.59 6.76 -14.26
N VAL A 360 -10.47 7.14 -13.66
CA VAL A 360 -9.24 7.55 -14.34
C VAL A 360 -8.19 6.46 -14.15
N ARG A 361 -7.80 5.80 -15.24
CA ARG A 361 -6.71 4.81 -15.21
C ARG A 361 -5.41 5.46 -15.65
N TYR A 362 -4.37 5.36 -14.81
CA TYR A 362 -3.07 5.94 -15.10
C TYR A 362 -2.13 4.96 -15.82
N VAL A 363 -1.16 5.53 -16.52
CA VAL A 363 0.00 4.82 -17.08
C VAL A 363 1.24 5.70 -16.93
N LYS A 364 2.39 5.10 -16.62
CA LYS A 364 3.65 5.84 -16.56
C LYS A 364 4.20 6.08 -17.96
N GLN A 365 4.36 7.34 -18.34
CA GLN A 365 4.94 7.80 -19.60
C GLN A 365 5.85 8.98 -19.33
N ASP A 366 7.05 8.99 -19.93
CA ASP A 366 8.03 10.07 -19.79
C ASP A 366 8.34 10.46 -18.33
N GLY A 367 8.39 9.46 -17.43
CA GLY A 367 8.73 9.65 -16.02
C GLY A 367 7.61 10.25 -15.16
N LYS A 368 6.35 10.25 -15.63
CA LYS A 368 5.17 10.66 -14.87
C LYS A 368 3.98 9.73 -15.12
N TYR A 369 3.04 9.65 -14.19
CA TYR A 369 1.76 8.98 -14.40
C TYR A 369 0.77 9.92 -15.08
N THR A 370 0.26 9.54 -16.24
CA THR A 370 -0.75 10.28 -17.01
C THR A 370 -2.01 9.46 -17.19
N ALA A 371 -3.15 10.13 -17.29
CA ALA A 371 -4.44 9.50 -17.53
C ALA A 371 -4.45 8.84 -18.92
N ARG A 372 -4.41 7.50 -18.93
CA ARG A 372 -4.51 6.67 -20.14
C ARG A 372 -5.94 6.65 -20.69
N SER A 373 -6.90 6.48 -19.79
CA SER A 373 -8.32 6.41 -20.11
C SER A 373 -9.14 7.03 -18.99
N VAL A 374 -10.26 7.63 -19.39
CA VAL A 374 -11.28 8.14 -18.49
C VAL A 374 -12.63 7.57 -18.93
N SER A 375 -13.31 6.90 -18.03
CA SER A 375 -14.65 6.34 -18.23
C SER A 375 -15.60 6.86 -17.17
N PHE A 376 -16.90 6.68 -17.39
CA PHE A 376 -17.94 7.00 -16.42
C PHE A 376 -18.89 5.82 -16.28
N LEU A 377 -19.38 5.59 -15.08
CA LEU A 377 -20.40 4.59 -14.78
C LEU A 377 -21.47 5.23 -13.90
N PHE A 378 -22.73 5.07 -14.29
CA PHE A 378 -23.84 5.41 -13.42
C PHE A 378 -23.93 4.42 -12.26
N TYR A 379 -24.38 4.88 -11.09
CA TYR A 379 -24.73 3.98 -10.01
C TYR A 379 -26.06 3.30 -10.31
N ASP A 380 -26.18 2.04 -9.89
CA ASP A 380 -27.44 1.30 -9.94
C ASP A 380 -28.47 1.96 -9.01
N GLU A 381 -29.74 2.02 -9.44
CA GLU A 381 -30.87 2.52 -8.62
C GLU A 381 -31.41 1.45 -7.65
#